data_AF-A0A8S2FJY1-F1
#
_entry.id   AF-A0A8S2FJY1-F1
#
_cell.length_a   1.000
_cell.length_b   1.000
_cell.length_c   1.000
_cell.angle_alpha   90.00
_cell.angle_beta   90.00
_cell.angle_gamma   90.00
#
_symmetry.space_group_name_H-M   'P 1'
#
loop_
_entity.id
_entity.type
_entity.pdbx_description
1 polymer ?
#
loop_
_entity_poly.entity_id
_entity_poly.type
_entity_poly.pdbx_seq_one_letter_code
_entity_poly.pdbx_strand_id
1 'polypeptide(L)'
;LGGSNELCLALLHSFVALEYTSKLQKQIPSTWKWQQMTAIPAQRNGSDCGVFCCQFSKYIAREWPIDFIQDNMPQFRLQMIYEIISKKLLRLRRLCRSTWPSFFCVLTLTSLILFFLLPQRQDDQHFSSMLENISVDDDELKQAKDAPPLYNIVDLKLFINQTKVKYNIHIFYYPWYGNPKYDGQWLHWNHRRIPHWNKGIGYQHATNRHQPPIDIGSNYYPWLDPYSSRSRIIIDKHMKMIRMSGVGTLAVSWYPPKMSDDEGRPWDDMIIILMNIADKYQLKASGL
;
A
#
# COMPACT_ATOMS: atom_id res chain seq x y z
N LEU A 1 -8.73 18.91 7.22
CA LEU A 1 -9.28 17.67 6.60
C LEU A 1 -10.71 17.49 7.09
N GLY A 2 -11.64 16.99 6.26
CA GLY A 2 -12.99 16.62 6.71
C GLY A 2 -14.18 17.53 6.32
N GLY A 3 -14.08 18.32 5.25
CA GLY A 3 -15.23 19.08 4.72
C GLY A 3 -16.14 18.23 3.82
N SER A 4 -17.42 18.60 3.69
CA SER A 4 -18.31 18.05 2.65
C SER A 4 -17.95 18.66 1.30
N ASN A 5 -17.60 17.81 0.34
CA ASN A 5 -17.27 18.23 -1.02
C ASN A 5 -18.29 17.64 -2.00
N GLU A 6 -19.54 18.07 -1.83
CA GLU A 6 -20.69 17.60 -2.61
C GLU A 6 -20.49 17.83 -4.11
N LEU A 7 -19.86 18.95 -4.47
CA LEU A 7 -19.52 19.27 -5.85
C LEU A 7 -18.52 18.26 -6.43
N CYS A 8 -17.47 17.90 -5.69
CA CYS A 8 -16.56 16.84 -6.11
C CYS A 8 -17.28 15.49 -6.23
N LEU A 9 -18.17 15.16 -5.30
CA LEU A 9 -18.94 13.91 -5.37
C LEU A 9 -19.83 13.87 -6.62
N ALA A 10 -20.49 14.97 -6.97
CA ALA A 10 -21.30 15.09 -8.18
C ALA A 10 -20.46 15.00 -9.48
N LEU A 11 -19.27 15.61 -9.48
CA LEU A 11 -18.33 15.51 -10.59
C LEU A 11 -17.79 14.09 -10.77
N LEU A 12 -17.43 13.42 -9.67
CA LEU A 12 -17.00 12.02 -9.68
C LEU A 12 -18.12 11.10 -10.19
N HIS A 13 -19.36 11.32 -9.74
CA HIS A 13 -20.52 10.60 -10.25
C HIS A 13 -20.66 10.73 -11.76
N SER A 14 -20.61 11.98 -12.26
CA SER A 14 -20.70 12.28 -13.69
C SER A 14 -19.56 11.62 -14.48
N PHE A 15 -18.33 11.71 -13.97
CA PHE A 15 -17.16 11.09 -14.58
C PHE A 15 -17.33 9.58 -14.69
N VAL A 16 -17.68 8.89 -13.59
CA VAL A 16 -17.86 7.43 -13.61
C VAL A 16 -19.01 7.03 -14.54
N ALA A 17 -20.08 7.82 -14.63
CA ALA A 17 -21.20 7.55 -15.56
C ALA A 17 -20.77 7.63 -17.03
N LEU A 18 -20.00 8.66 -17.37
CA LEU A 18 -19.44 8.84 -18.71
C LEU A 18 -18.43 7.73 -19.04
N GLU A 19 -17.54 7.40 -18.11
CA GLU A 19 -16.52 6.36 -18.29
C GLU A 19 -17.15 4.97 -18.45
N TYR A 20 -18.17 4.65 -17.64
CA TYR A 20 -18.91 3.39 -17.71
C TYR A 20 -19.66 3.27 -19.04
N THR A 21 -20.30 4.36 -19.51
CA THR A 21 -20.97 4.40 -20.81
C THR A 21 -19.98 4.25 -21.96
N SER A 22 -18.85 4.95 -21.91
CA SER A 22 -17.81 4.88 -22.94
C SER A 22 -17.23 3.48 -23.08
N LYS A 23 -16.86 2.85 -21.95
CA LYS A 23 -16.18 1.55 -21.93
C LYS A 23 -17.12 0.36 -22.12
N LEU A 24 -18.32 0.40 -21.55
CA LEU A 24 -19.23 -0.76 -21.52
C LEU A 24 -20.48 -0.57 -22.38
N GLN A 25 -20.67 0.62 -22.96
CA GLN A 25 -21.85 0.96 -23.77
C GLN A 25 -23.17 0.70 -23.01
N LYS A 26 -23.16 0.96 -21.70
CA LYS A 26 -24.27 0.74 -20.77
C LYS A 26 -24.40 1.93 -19.83
N GLN A 27 -25.58 2.12 -19.26
CA GLN A 27 -25.79 3.08 -18.18
C GLN A 27 -25.35 2.52 -16.83
N ILE A 28 -24.95 3.39 -15.91
CA ILE A 28 -24.65 2.98 -14.53
C ILE A 28 -25.88 2.30 -13.93
N PRO A 29 -25.71 1.16 -13.23
CA PRO A 29 -26.82 0.51 -12.54
C PRO A 29 -27.49 1.44 -11.54
N SER A 30 -28.82 1.57 -11.61
CA SER A 30 -29.62 2.36 -10.66
C SER A 30 -29.54 1.84 -9.22
N THR A 31 -28.99 0.64 -9.01
CA THR A 31 -28.76 0.04 -7.70
C THR A 31 -27.56 0.64 -6.96
N TRP A 32 -26.68 1.38 -7.65
CA TRP A 32 -25.50 1.98 -7.04
C TRP A 32 -25.89 3.20 -6.20
N LYS A 33 -25.37 3.26 -4.98
CA LYS A 33 -25.61 4.37 -4.05
C LYS A 33 -24.33 5.15 -3.84
N TRP A 34 -24.44 6.47 -3.91
CA TRP A 34 -23.35 7.41 -3.69
C TRP A 34 -23.54 8.05 -2.33
N GLN A 35 -22.55 7.92 -1.47
CA GLN A 35 -22.64 8.39 -0.10
C GLN A 35 -21.31 8.98 0.34
N GLN A 36 -21.38 10.14 0.98
CA GLN A 36 -20.26 10.67 1.74
C GLN A 36 -20.24 10.02 3.13
N MET A 37 -19.13 9.38 3.47
CA MET A 37 -18.95 8.75 4.77
C MET A 37 -18.64 9.82 5.82
N THR A 38 -19.54 10.04 6.78
CA THR A 38 -19.41 11.07 7.83
C THR A 38 -19.03 10.49 9.21
N ALA A 39 -19.20 9.18 9.41
CA ALA A 39 -18.93 8.50 10.68
C ALA A 39 -17.73 7.55 10.59
N ILE A 40 -16.66 7.98 9.91
CA ILE A 40 -15.40 7.23 9.81
C ILE A 40 -14.27 7.98 10.49
N PRO A 41 -13.23 7.27 10.96
CA PRO A 41 -12.07 7.91 11.57
C PRO A 41 -11.44 8.95 10.64
N ALA A 42 -11.26 10.17 11.15
CA ALA A 42 -10.65 11.26 10.41
C ALA A 42 -9.23 11.53 10.93
N GLN A 43 -8.30 11.66 9.99
CA GLN A 43 -6.95 12.13 10.29
C GLN A 43 -6.97 13.61 10.65
N ARG A 44 -6.28 13.97 11.74
CA ARG A 44 -6.21 15.34 12.28
C ARG A 44 -4.87 16.05 12.03
N ASN A 45 -3.93 15.39 11.35
CA ASN A 45 -2.61 15.95 11.02
C ASN A 45 -2.29 15.79 9.53
N GLY A 46 -1.10 16.20 9.08
CA GLY A 46 -0.62 16.00 7.71
C GLY A 46 0.17 14.72 7.49
N SER A 47 0.32 13.89 8.52
CA SER A 47 1.30 12.81 8.56
C SER A 47 0.72 11.40 8.57
N ASP A 48 -0.46 11.18 9.13
CA ASP A 48 -0.96 9.81 9.37
C ASP A 48 -1.76 9.18 8.24
N CYS A 49 -1.75 9.74 7.03
CA CYS A 49 -2.58 9.22 5.94
C CYS A 49 -2.20 7.78 5.57
N GLY A 50 -0.92 7.45 5.64
CA GLY A 50 -0.42 6.08 5.47
C GLY A 50 -0.95 5.14 6.55
N VAL A 51 -0.84 5.54 7.82
CA VAL A 51 -1.30 4.72 8.95
C VAL A 51 -2.81 4.51 8.89
N PHE A 52 -3.60 5.58 8.68
CA PHE A 52 -5.05 5.48 8.49
C PHE A 52 -5.41 4.56 7.33
N CYS A 53 -4.77 4.71 6.17
CA CYS A 53 -5.02 3.85 5.01
C CYS A 53 -4.72 2.37 5.31
N CYS A 54 -3.59 2.08 5.96
CA CYS A 54 -3.24 0.74 6.39
C CYS A 54 -4.24 0.19 7.41
N GLN A 55 -4.70 0.99 8.36
CA GLN A 55 -5.71 0.56 9.33
C GLN A 55 -7.07 0.33 8.69
N PHE A 56 -7.57 1.24 7.86
CA PHE A 56 -8.78 1.00 7.07
C PHE A 56 -8.68 -0.31 6.28
N SER A 57 -7.58 -0.52 5.55
CA SER A 57 -7.34 -1.74 4.79
C SER A 57 -7.31 -2.99 5.69
N LYS A 58 -6.60 -2.92 6.83
CA LYS A 58 -6.48 -3.98 7.83
C LYS A 58 -7.84 -4.35 8.43
N TYR A 59 -8.64 -3.34 8.77
CA TYR A 59 -9.96 -3.50 9.36
C TYR A 59 -10.94 -4.08 8.34
N ILE A 60 -10.98 -3.53 7.13
CA ILE A 60 -11.84 -4.04 6.05
C ILE A 60 -11.47 -5.48 5.67
N ALA A 61 -10.18 -5.78 5.49
CA ALA A 61 -9.72 -7.13 5.14
C ALA A 61 -10.06 -8.17 6.22
N ARG A 62 -10.16 -7.73 7.48
CA ARG A 62 -10.53 -8.58 8.63
C ARG A 62 -12.01 -8.54 8.99
N GLU A 63 -12.83 -7.81 8.23
CA GLU A 63 -14.25 -7.58 8.53
C GLU A 63 -14.47 -7.02 9.95
N TRP A 64 -13.57 -6.14 10.39
CA TRP A 64 -13.68 -5.42 11.65
C TRP A 64 -14.44 -4.11 11.46
N PRO A 65 -15.27 -3.69 12.42
CA PRO A 65 -15.85 -2.37 12.40
C PRO A 65 -14.74 -1.34 12.55
N ILE A 66 -14.79 -0.31 11.72
CA ILE A 66 -13.79 0.75 11.67
C ILE A 66 -14.01 1.69 12.86
N ASP A 67 -13.44 1.34 14.01
CA ASP A 67 -13.64 2.02 15.30
C ASP A 67 -12.37 2.67 15.86
N PHE A 68 -11.26 2.64 15.12
CA PHE A 68 -10.01 3.26 15.55
C PHE A 68 -10.09 4.80 15.48
N ILE A 69 -9.28 5.48 16.28
CA ILE A 69 -9.20 6.95 16.30
C ILE A 69 -7.77 7.43 16.10
N GLN A 70 -7.62 8.74 15.83
CA GLN A 70 -6.32 9.39 15.67
C GLN A 70 -5.36 9.13 16.84
N ASP A 71 -5.88 8.94 18.06
CA ASP A 71 -5.08 8.73 19.26
C ASP A 71 -4.47 7.31 19.32
N ASN A 72 -4.96 6.37 18.50
CA ASN A 72 -4.34 5.06 18.33
C ASN A 72 -3.11 5.09 17.40
N MET A 73 -2.90 6.17 16.63
CA MET A 73 -1.82 6.22 15.63
C MET A 73 -0.42 5.95 16.18
N PRO A 74 0.00 6.47 17.36
CA PRO A 74 1.30 6.12 17.94
C PRO A 74 1.47 4.61 18.15
N GLN A 75 0.45 3.95 18.71
CA GLN A 75 0.49 2.49 18.94
C GLN A 75 0.50 1.72 17.62
N PHE A 76 -0.32 2.12 16.64
CA PHE A 76 -0.31 1.49 15.32
C PHE A 76 1.02 1.64 14.59
N ARG A 77 1.70 2.79 14.73
CA ARG A 77 3.05 2.97 14.21
C ARG A 77 4.00 1.97 14.88
N LEU A 78 4.01 1.86 16.21
CA LEU A 78 4.87 0.87 16.90
C LEU A 78 4.58 -0.57 16.47
N GLN A 79 3.30 -0.94 16.33
CA GLN A 79 2.90 -2.25 15.82
C GLN A 79 3.44 -2.49 14.41
N MET A 80 3.29 -1.51 13.50
CA MET A 80 3.83 -1.60 12.14
C MET A 80 5.36 -1.72 12.14
N ILE A 81 6.10 -0.97 13.00
CA ILE A 81 7.55 -1.13 13.18
C ILE A 81 7.86 -2.57 13.55
N TYR A 82 7.22 -3.06 14.61
CA TYR A 82 7.47 -4.39 15.13
C TYR A 82 7.21 -5.45 14.06
N GLU A 83 6.09 -5.37 13.33
CA GLU A 83 5.74 -6.31 12.26
C GLU A 83 6.78 -6.30 11.13
N ILE A 84 7.33 -5.12 10.80
CA ILE A 84 8.39 -4.96 9.79
C ILE A 84 9.71 -5.57 10.28
N ILE A 85 10.18 -5.20 11.47
CA ILE A 85 11.46 -5.65 12.02
C ILE A 85 11.45 -7.16 12.28
N SER A 86 10.38 -7.66 12.90
CA SER A 86 10.22 -9.07 13.22
C SER A 86 9.87 -9.94 12.00
N LYS A 87 9.49 -9.31 10.88
CA LYS A 87 9.01 -9.95 9.65
C LYS A 87 7.79 -10.83 9.90
N LYS A 88 6.95 -10.45 10.88
CA LYS A 88 5.82 -11.24 11.36
C LYS A 88 4.63 -10.33 11.60
N LEU A 89 3.52 -10.62 10.93
CA LEU A 89 2.26 -9.91 11.17
C LEU A 89 1.66 -10.36 12.50
N LEU A 90 1.26 -9.41 13.35
CA LEU A 90 0.58 -9.71 14.59
C LEU A 90 -0.86 -10.15 14.27
N ARG A 91 -1.22 -11.37 14.70
CA ARG A 91 -2.61 -11.85 14.66
C ARG A 91 -3.36 -11.32 15.88
N LEU A 92 -3.75 -10.06 15.82
CA LEU A 92 -4.61 -9.47 16.86
C LEU A 92 -5.99 -10.17 16.85
N ARG A 93 -6.37 -10.81 17.96
CA ARG A 93 -7.78 -11.16 18.22
C ARG A 93 -8.45 -9.95 18.87
N ARG A 94 -9.56 -9.48 18.29
CA ARG A 94 -10.35 -8.38 18.87
C ARG A 94 -10.98 -8.87 20.17
N LEU A 95 -10.63 -8.26 21.30
CA LEU A 95 -11.47 -8.28 22.50
C LEU A 95 -12.79 -7.61 22.11
N CYS A 96 -13.82 -8.44 21.93
CA CYS A 96 -15.07 -8.08 21.29
C CYS A 96 -15.84 -7.00 22.09
N ARG A 97 -16.24 -5.92 21.41
CA ARG A 97 -17.52 -5.26 21.68
C ARG A 97 -18.30 -5.14 20.36
N SER A 98 -19.50 -5.70 20.40
CA SER A 98 -20.61 -5.86 19.41
C SER A 98 -20.94 -4.58 18.63
N THR A 99 -21.56 -4.49 17.44
CA THR A 99 -22.22 -5.35 16.40
C THR A 99 -22.62 -4.40 15.23
N TRP A 100 -22.91 -4.91 14.01
CA TRP A 100 -23.66 -4.33 12.85
C TRP A 100 -22.88 -3.99 11.54
N PRO A 101 -23.52 -4.08 10.33
CA PRO A 101 -23.02 -4.93 9.24
C PRO A 101 -22.62 -4.21 7.94
N SER A 102 -21.84 -4.99 7.18
CA SER A 102 -21.18 -4.85 5.88
C SER A 102 -21.92 -4.13 4.74
N PHE A 103 -21.25 -3.18 4.07
CA PHE A 103 -21.38 -2.93 2.62
C PHE A 103 -20.05 -2.47 2.00
N PHE A 104 -19.78 -2.99 0.79
CA PHE A 104 -18.52 -2.90 0.02
C PHE A 104 -18.23 -1.48 -0.49
N CYS A 105 -16.95 -1.09 -0.54
CA CYS A 105 -16.47 0.19 -1.05
C CYS A 105 -15.32 -0.03 -2.04
N VAL A 106 -15.43 0.57 -3.23
CA VAL A 106 -14.35 0.67 -4.24
C VAL A 106 -13.71 2.04 -4.05
N LEU A 107 -12.40 2.07 -3.81
CA LEU A 107 -11.63 3.28 -3.57
C LEU A 107 -10.59 3.49 -4.68
N THR A 108 -10.57 4.71 -5.21
CA THR A 108 -9.49 5.25 -6.04
C THR A 108 -8.34 5.70 -5.13
N LEU A 109 -7.13 5.19 -5.39
CA LEU A 109 -5.90 5.63 -4.74
C LEU A 109 -5.24 6.73 -5.57
N THR A 110 -4.76 7.75 -4.88
CA THR A 110 -3.45 8.31 -5.17
C THR A 110 -2.71 8.52 -3.84
N SER A 111 -1.41 8.19 -3.87
CA SER A 111 -0.37 8.53 -2.90
C SER A 111 -0.13 7.50 -1.77
N LEU A 112 0.94 6.72 -1.99
CA LEU A 112 1.54 5.79 -1.06
C LEU A 112 2.19 6.48 0.17
N ILE A 113 1.92 5.88 1.32
CA ILE A 113 2.83 5.54 2.44
C ILE A 113 3.68 6.69 3.01
N LEU A 114 3.12 7.31 4.05
CA LEU A 114 3.80 8.20 5.00
C LEU A 114 4.04 7.47 6.36
N PHE A 115 5.26 7.63 6.88
CA PHE A 115 5.90 7.38 8.20
C PHE A 115 6.50 6.02 8.57
N PHE A 116 7.81 5.86 8.30
CA PHE A 116 8.85 5.63 9.32
C PHE A 116 10.10 6.52 9.20
N LEU A 117 10.17 7.45 10.14
CA LEU A 117 11.35 7.97 10.82
C LEU A 117 12.63 7.11 10.71
N LEU A 118 13.65 7.66 10.06
CA LEU A 118 14.91 7.98 10.73
C LEU A 118 15.11 9.50 10.64
N PRO A 119 14.83 10.30 11.68
CA PRO A 119 15.55 11.54 11.88
C PRO A 119 16.95 11.16 12.33
N GLN A 120 17.97 11.77 11.75
CA GLN A 120 19.16 12.05 12.55
C GLN A 120 18.75 13.05 13.64
N ARG A 121 18.27 12.55 14.79
CA ARG A 121 18.20 13.31 16.03
C ARG A 121 18.18 12.35 17.21
N GLN A 122 19.19 12.51 18.07
CA GLN A 122 19.36 11.85 19.36
C GLN A 122 18.04 11.80 20.13
N ASP A 123 17.68 10.61 20.63
CA ASP A 123 17.10 10.35 21.97
C ASP A 123 16.54 8.91 22.01
N ASP A 124 17.44 7.93 22.03
CA ASP A 124 17.12 6.49 21.99
C ASP A 124 16.48 5.94 23.30
N GLN A 125 16.55 6.69 24.41
CA GLN A 125 16.09 6.19 25.73
C GLN A 125 14.56 6.17 25.90
N HIS A 126 13.81 6.98 25.17
CA HIS A 126 12.35 7.02 25.29
C HIS A 126 11.66 5.89 24.49
N PHE A 127 12.34 5.34 23.48
CA PHE A 127 11.81 4.28 22.61
C PHE A 127 11.86 2.90 23.30
N SER A 128 12.94 2.60 24.02
CA SER A 128 13.10 1.34 24.75
C SER A 128 12.08 1.18 25.88
N SER A 129 11.79 2.24 26.65
CA SER A 129 10.77 2.18 27.72
C SER A 129 9.34 2.06 27.19
N MET A 130 9.08 2.51 25.96
CA MET A 130 7.78 2.39 25.31
C MET A 130 7.52 0.95 24.82
N LEU A 131 8.57 0.26 24.37
CA LEU A 131 8.52 -1.15 23.96
C LEU A 131 8.35 -2.10 25.16
N GLU A 132 8.93 -1.77 26.32
CA GLU A 132 8.77 -2.55 27.56
C GLU A 132 7.34 -2.51 28.12
N ASN A 133 6.55 -1.49 27.78
CA ASN A 133 5.16 -1.35 28.23
C ASN A 133 4.12 -1.97 27.28
N ILE A 134 4.54 -2.52 26.14
CA ILE A 134 3.65 -3.30 25.27
C ILE A 134 3.64 -4.73 25.80
N SER A 135 2.63 -5.09 26.59
CA SER A 135 2.38 -6.48 26.95
C SER A 135 1.92 -7.25 25.70
N VAL A 136 2.87 -7.78 24.94
CA VAL A 136 2.60 -8.78 23.90
C VAL A 136 2.38 -10.10 24.64
N ASP A 137 1.20 -10.70 24.47
CA ASP A 137 0.86 -11.98 25.12
C ASP A 137 1.88 -13.07 24.70
N ASP A 138 2.36 -13.87 25.65
CA ASP A 138 3.39 -14.89 25.43
C ASP A 138 2.96 -15.93 24.38
N ASP A 139 1.67 -16.21 24.29
CA ASP A 139 1.10 -17.09 23.26
C ASP A 139 1.08 -16.43 21.86
N GLU A 140 0.95 -15.11 21.77
CA GLU A 140 1.04 -14.35 20.51
C GLU A 140 2.49 -14.30 20.01
N LEU A 141 3.44 -14.11 20.93
CA LEU A 141 4.86 -14.18 20.61
C LEU A 141 5.26 -15.59 20.13
N LYS A 142 4.66 -16.63 20.71
CA LYS A 142 4.85 -18.04 20.32
C LYS A 142 4.25 -18.33 18.94
N GLN A 143 3.03 -17.89 18.66
CA GLN A 143 2.42 -18.03 17.33
C GLN A 143 3.14 -17.24 16.23
N ALA A 144 3.61 -16.03 16.55
CA ALA A 144 4.46 -15.27 15.63
C ALA A 144 5.78 -16.01 15.39
N LYS A 145 6.41 -16.55 16.44
CA LYS A 145 7.63 -17.38 16.34
C LYS A 145 7.46 -18.57 15.37
N ASP A 146 6.28 -19.21 15.38
CA ASP A 146 5.96 -20.37 14.53
C ASP A 146 5.50 -20.01 13.10
N ALA A 147 5.26 -18.74 12.77
CA ALA A 147 4.87 -18.33 11.43
C ALA A 147 6.02 -18.54 10.42
N PRO A 148 5.77 -19.17 9.25
CA PRO A 148 6.80 -19.40 8.25
C PRO A 148 7.38 -18.07 7.73
N PRO A 149 8.67 -18.01 7.37
CA PRO A 149 9.27 -16.79 6.81
C PRO A 149 8.49 -16.35 5.57
N LEU A 150 8.20 -15.04 5.43
CA LEU A 150 7.38 -14.41 4.37
C LEU A 150 7.59 -14.94 2.93
N TYR A 151 8.75 -15.54 2.64
CA TYR A 151 9.12 -15.98 1.29
C TYR A 151 9.37 -17.48 1.13
N ASN A 152 9.49 -18.23 2.23
CA ASN A 152 9.85 -19.64 2.20
C ASN A 152 8.58 -20.50 2.23
N ILE A 153 7.92 -20.56 1.08
CA ILE A 153 6.70 -21.38 0.89
C ILE A 153 7.15 -22.77 0.46
N VAL A 154 7.11 -23.72 1.39
CA VAL A 154 7.41 -25.13 1.12
C VAL A 154 6.23 -25.81 0.42
N ASP A 155 4.99 -25.42 0.77
CA ASP A 155 3.75 -25.92 0.16
C ASP A 155 2.85 -24.74 -0.26
N LEU A 156 2.72 -24.55 -1.58
CA LEU A 156 1.90 -23.49 -2.17
C LEU A 156 0.40 -23.69 -1.88
N LYS A 157 -0.09 -24.93 -1.86
CA LYS A 157 -1.51 -25.22 -1.61
C LYS A 157 -1.86 -24.91 -0.17
N LEU A 158 -1.00 -25.30 0.77
CA LEU A 158 -1.16 -24.95 2.18
C LEU A 158 -1.13 -23.44 2.39
N PHE A 159 -0.15 -22.75 1.79
CA PHE A 159 -0.05 -21.29 1.84
C PHE A 159 -1.32 -20.62 1.32
N ILE A 160 -1.80 -21.01 0.14
CA ILE A 160 -3.02 -20.48 -0.47
C ILE A 160 -4.22 -20.69 0.47
N ASN A 161 -4.38 -21.89 1.02
CA ASN A 161 -5.49 -22.20 1.92
C ASN A 161 -5.46 -21.37 3.22
N GLN A 162 -4.26 -21.07 3.73
CA GLN A 162 -4.07 -20.29 4.96
C GLN A 162 -4.14 -18.77 4.76
N THR A 163 -3.97 -18.29 3.53
CA THR A 163 -3.93 -16.86 3.18
C THR A 163 -5.10 -16.49 2.26
N LYS A 164 -6.32 -16.55 2.80
CA LYS A 164 -7.52 -16.17 2.04
C LYS A 164 -7.49 -14.69 1.66
N VAL A 165 -7.98 -14.39 0.45
CA VAL A 165 -8.02 -13.03 -0.11
C VAL A 165 -9.44 -12.54 -0.37
N LYS A 166 -9.59 -11.23 -0.49
CA LYS A 166 -10.85 -10.53 -0.82
C LYS A 166 -10.69 -9.80 -2.14
N TYR A 167 -11.42 -10.23 -3.18
CA TYR A 167 -11.30 -9.69 -4.54
C TYR A 167 -11.90 -8.31 -4.75
N ASN A 168 -12.72 -7.85 -3.81
CA ASN A 168 -13.24 -6.48 -3.75
C ASN A 168 -12.28 -5.50 -3.07
N ILE A 169 -11.14 -5.97 -2.57
CA ILE A 169 -10.08 -5.11 -2.05
C ILE A 169 -9.00 -5.03 -3.13
N HIS A 170 -8.66 -3.80 -3.50
CA HIS A 170 -7.71 -3.50 -4.55
C HIS A 170 -6.46 -2.84 -3.96
N ILE A 171 -5.28 -3.18 -4.48
CA ILE A 171 -4.01 -2.49 -4.17
C ILE A 171 -3.39 -1.92 -5.44
N PHE A 172 -2.95 -0.66 -5.39
CA PHE A 172 -2.28 -0.06 -6.54
C PHE A 172 -0.86 -0.57 -6.62
N TYR A 173 -0.49 -1.06 -7.80
CA TYR A 173 0.80 -1.68 -8.05
C TYR A 173 1.54 -0.91 -9.14
N TYR A 174 2.76 -0.46 -8.82
CA TYR A 174 3.58 0.36 -9.71
C TYR A 174 4.78 -0.44 -10.22
N PRO A 175 4.75 -0.90 -11.48
CA PRO A 175 5.76 -1.80 -12.01
C PRO A 175 6.96 -1.10 -12.65
N TRP A 176 7.32 0.12 -12.21
CA TRP A 176 8.25 0.99 -12.95
C TRP A 176 9.70 1.06 -12.43
N TYR A 177 10.04 0.37 -11.34
CA TYR A 177 11.36 0.45 -10.71
C TYR A 177 12.42 -0.38 -11.46
N GLY A 178 13.66 0.10 -11.51
CA GLY A 178 14.76 -0.58 -12.20
C GLY A 178 16.13 -0.32 -11.59
N ASN A 179 17.05 -1.26 -11.75
CA ASN A 179 18.42 -1.19 -11.23
C ASN A 179 19.49 -1.57 -12.27
N PRO A 180 20.76 -1.13 -12.11
CA PRO A 180 21.81 -1.33 -13.12
C PRO A 180 22.04 -2.80 -13.47
N LYS A 181 21.93 -3.69 -12.50
CA LYS A 181 22.17 -5.13 -12.69
C LYS A 181 21.16 -5.77 -13.64
N TYR A 182 19.88 -5.38 -13.56
CA TYR A 182 18.80 -6.01 -14.32
C TYR A 182 18.32 -5.17 -15.50
N ASP A 183 18.47 -3.85 -15.40
CA ASP A 183 17.88 -2.88 -16.31
C ASP A 183 18.90 -2.03 -17.06
N GLY A 184 20.19 -2.15 -16.71
CA GLY A 184 21.29 -1.35 -17.27
C GLY A 184 21.42 0.04 -16.64
N GLN A 185 20.40 0.52 -15.94
CA GLN A 185 20.39 1.81 -15.24
C GLN A 185 19.42 1.81 -14.06
N TRP A 186 19.53 2.83 -13.20
CA TRP A 186 18.50 3.14 -12.21
C TRP A 186 17.27 3.76 -12.89
N LEU A 187 16.07 3.28 -12.52
CA LEU A 187 14.78 3.83 -12.95
C LEU A 187 13.91 4.05 -11.70
N HIS A 188 13.26 5.21 -11.61
CA HIS A 188 12.52 5.73 -10.44
C HIS A 188 13.29 5.80 -9.11
N TRP A 189 14.21 4.90 -8.80
CA TRP A 189 15.04 5.00 -7.59
C TRP A 189 15.93 6.23 -7.61
N ASN A 190 16.38 6.68 -8.77
CA ASN A 190 17.20 7.87 -8.98
C ASN A 190 16.36 9.09 -9.40
N HIS A 191 15.07 9.15 -9.03
CA HIS A 191 14.13 10.20 -9.44
C HIS A 191 14.71 11.61 -9.24
N ARG A 192 14.34 12.58 -10.08
CA ARG A 192 14.74 13.98 -9.90
C ARG A 192 14.00 14.62 -8.71
N ARG A 193 14.67 15.47 -7.93
CA ARG A 193 13.97 16.32 -6.96
C ARG A 193 13.15 17.37 -7.73
N ILE A 194 11.84 17.38 -7.53
CA ILE A 194 10.93 18.24 -8.31
C ILE A 194 11.14 19.70 -7.89
N PRO A 195 11.42 20.63 -8.82
CA PRO A 195 11.58 22.03 -8.49
C PRO A 195 10.33 22.60 -7.82
N HIS A 196 10.53 23.42 -6.79
CA HIS A 196 9.43 24.13 -6.16
C HIS A 196 8.80 25.10 -7.18
N TRP A 197 7.46 25.12 -7.26
CA TRP A 197 6.73 25.96 -8.22
C TRP A 197 7.00 27.45 -8.02
N ASN A 198 7.21 27.89 -6.78
CA ASN A 198 7.71 29.23 -6.44
C ASN A 198 9.25 29.24 -6.44
N LYS A 199 9.83 29.95 -7.41
CA LYS A 199 11.30 30.06 -7.59
C LYS A 199 12.02 30.69 -6.39
N GLY A 200 11.39 31.64 -5.69
CA GLY A 200 12.00 32.31 -4.53
C GLY A 200 12.27 31.35 -3.36
N ILE A 201 11.39 30.37 -3.16
CA ILE A 201 11.57 29.29 -2.17
C ILE A 201 12.48 28.20 -2.73
N GLY A 202 12.37 27.93 -4.04
CA GLY A 202 13.11 26.86 -4.72
C GLY A 202 14.63 26.94 -4.60
N TYR A 203 15.21 28.15 -4.50
CA TYR A 203 16.67 28.30 -4.34
C TYR A 203 17.24 27.63 -3.08
N GLN A 204 16.41 27.38 -2.06
CA GLN A 204 16.82 26.75 -0.81
C GLN A 204 16.80 25.22 -0.87
N HIS A 205 16.31 24.63 -1.96
CA HIS A 205 16.11 23.19 -2.08
C HIS A 205 16.92 22.60 -3.23
N ALA A 206 17.53 21.44 -2.97
CA ALA A 206 18.31 20.72 -3.98
C ALA A 206 17.38 20.18 -5.09
N THR A 207 17.79 20.33 -6.35
CA THR A 207 17.05 19.87 -7.54
C THR A 207 17.73 18.72 -8.28
N ASN A 208 18.89 18.27 -7.79
CA ASN A 208 19.63 17.14 -8.34
C ASN A 208 18.85 15.82 -8.15
N ARG A 209 19.14 14.86 -9.04
CA ARG A 209 18.68 13.48 -8.90
C ARG A 209 19.25 12.82 -7.66
N HIS A 210 18.50 11.85 -7.15
CA HIS A 210 18.98 10.93 -6.13
C HIS A 210 20.09 10.01 -6.67
N GLN A 211 21.00 9.57 -5.81
CA GLN A 211 22.13 8.67 -6.14
C GLN A 211 22.03 7.28 -5.48
N PRO A 212 21.28 6.33 -6.07
CA PRO A 212 21.16 4.99 -5.52
C PRO A 212 22.52 4.24 -5.56
N PRO A 213 22.74 3.26 -4.67
CA PRO A 213 21.73 2.61 -3.85
C PRO A 213 21.47 3.30 -2.50
N ILE A 214 22.31 4.23 -2.04
CA ILE A 214 22.18 4.83 -0.70
C ILE A 214 21.16 5.98 -0.69
N ASP A 215 21.24 6.87 -1.68
CA ASP A 215 20.31 8.00 -1.84
C ASP A 215 19.27 7.66 -2.91
N ILE A 216 18.05 7.31 -2.50
CA ILE A 216 16.96 6.98 -3.42
C ILE A 216 15.84 8.02 -3.38
N GLY A 217 15.06 8.12 -4.46
CA GLY A 217 13.87 8.97 -4.62
C GLY A 217 12.67 8.52 -3.78
N SER A 218 12.94 8.21 -2.52
CA SER A 218 11.97 7.77 -1.53
C SER A 218 12.49 8.17 -0.15
N ASN A 219 11.59 8.65 0.71
CA ASN A 219 11.90 8.87 2.11
C ASN A 219 12.12 7.55 2.89
N TYR A 220 11.81 6.39 2.29
CA TYR A 220 11.95 5.06 2.89
C TYR A 220 12.81 4.15 2.04
N TYR A 221 13.49 3.21 2.71
CA TYR A 221 14.29 2.19 2.05
C TYR A 221 13.52 0.87 1.92
N PRO A 222 13.36 0.31 0.71
CA PRO A 222 12.66 -0.96 0.52
C PRO A 222 13.43 -2.13 1.15
N TRP A 223 12.73 -3.03 1.83
CA TRP A 223 13.33 -4.25 2.40
C TRP A 223 13.96 -5.17 1.33
N LEU A 224 13.47 -5.09 0.09
CA LEU A 224 13.99 -5.84 -1.06
C LEU A 224 15.17 -5.16 -1.75
N ASP A 225 15.77 -4.15 -1.11
CA ASP A 225 16.70 -3.19 -1.70
C ASP A 225 16.09 -2.46 -2.91
N PRO A 226 16.80 -1.49 -3.52
CA PRO A 226 16.40 -0.87 -4.78
C PRO A 226 16.30 -1.91 -5.91
N TYR A 227 15.14 -2.54 -5.99
CA TYR A 227 14.87 -3.71 -6.82
C TYR A 227 14.52 -3.33 -8.27
N SER A 228 14.52 -4.33 -9.14
CA SER A 228 13.94 -4.22 -10.48
C SER A 228 12.53 -4.81 -10.48
N SER A 229 11.55 -4.02 -10.93
CA SER A 229 10.18 -4.48 -11.16
C SER A 229 10.08 -5.51 -12.28
N ARG A 230 11.13 -5.68 -13.08
CA ARG A 230 11.21 -6.69 -14.14
C ARG A 230 11.79 -8.02 -13.67
N SER A 231 12.27 -8.09 -12.43
CA SER A 231 12.72 -9.33 -11.82
C SER A 231 11.53 -10.22 -11.43
N ARG A 232 11.45 -11.39 -12.05
CA ARG A 232 10.41 -12.39 -11.73
C ARG A 232 10.44 -12.81 -10.27
N ILE A 233 11.63 -12.84 -9.66
CA ILE A 233 11.81 -13.15 -8.23
C ILE A 233 11.17 -12.06 -7.37
N ILE A 234 11.33 -10.79 -7.75
CA ILE A 234 10.73 -9.67 -7.02
C ILE A 234 9.20 -9.68 -7.19
N ILE A 235 8.70 -9.91 -8.40
CA ILE A 235 7.25 -10.04 -8.65
C ILE A 235 6.67 -11.19 -7.81
N ASP A 236 7.32 -12.36 -7.77
CA ASP A 236 6.91 -13.51 -6.95
C ASP A 236 6.85 -13.14 -5.46
N LYS A 237 7.87 -12.43 -4.94
CA LYS A 237 7.86 -11.92 -3.56
C LYS A 237 6.72 -10.94 -3.31
N HIS A 238 6.45 -10.01 -4.22
CA HIS A 238 5.32 -9.07 -4.11
C HIS A 238 3.98 -9.79 -4.05
N MET A 239 3.74 -10.80 -4.90
CA MET A 239 2.47 -11.55 -4.86
C MET A 239 2.27 -12.29 -3.55
N LYS A 240 3.34 -12.83 -2.94
CA LYS A 240 3.27 -13.40 -1.58
C LYS A 240 2.87 -12.34 -0.56
N MET A 241 3.50 -11.17 -0.58
CA MET A 241 3.18 -10.07 0.34
C MET A 241 1.72 -9.59 0.17
N ILE A 242 1.27 -9.41 -1.07
CA ILE A 242 -0.09 -8.97 -1.39
C ILE A 242 -1.11 -10.02 -0.94
N ARG A 243 -0.84 -11.31 -1.16
CA ARG A 243 -1.73 -12.36 -0.68
C ARG A 243 -1.80 -12.41 0.85
N MET A 244 -0.65 -12.27 1.52
CA MET A 244 -0.57 -12.25 2.98
C MET A 244 -1.31 -11.05 3.60
N SER A 245 -1.47 -9.95 2.87
CA SER A 245 -2.27 -8.81 3.35
C SER A 245 -3.78 -9.04 3.25
N GLY A 246 -4.22 -10.09 2.54
CA GLY A 246 -5.63 -10.41 2.30
C GLY A 246 -6.23 -9.71 1.08
N VAL A 247 -5.44 -8.94 0.33
CA VAL A 247 -5.86 -8.28 -0.91
C VAL A 247 -5.96 -9.31 -2.04
N GLY A 248 -7.07 -9.29 -2.80
CA GLY A 248 -7.30 -10.21 -3.92
C GLY A 248 -7.02 -9.62 -5.30
N THR A 249 -6.99 -8.29 -5.44
CA THR A 249 -6.91 -7.64 -6.75
C THR A 249 -5.82 -6.57 -6.80
N LEU A 250 -4.96 -6.63 -7.81
CA LEU A 250 -3.98 -5.59 -8.13
C LEU A 250 -4.60 -4.63 -9.16
N ALA A 251 -4.48 -3.34 -8.89
CA ALA A 251 -4.74 -2.27 -9.84
C ALA A 251 -3.38 -1.77 -10.37
N VAL A 252 -2.98 -2.30 -11.52
CA VAL A 252 -1.64 -2.12 -12.08
C VAL A 252 -1.59 -0.80 -12.84
N SER A 253 -0.70 0.10 -12.41
CA SER A 253 -0.41 1.33 -13.16
C SER A 253 0.11 0.96 -14.55
N TRP A 254 -0.55 1.46 -15.58
CA TRP A 254 -0.27 1.09 -16.96
C TRP A 254 -0.16 2.32 -17.87
N TYR A 255 0.76 2.22 -18.83
CA TYR A 255 0.89 3.15 -19.95
C TYR A 255 0.67 2.38 -21.25
N PRO A 256 0.17 3.03 -22.32
CA PRO A 256 0.08 2.40 -23.63
C PRO A 256 1.41 1.81 -24.11
N PRO A 257 1.37 0.81 -25.01
CA PRO A 257 2.58 0.16 -25.49
C PRO A 257 3.62 1.16 -25.97
N LYS A 258 4.88 0.95 -25.59
CA LYS A 258 6.02 1.84 -25.90
C LYS A 258 5.95 3.23 -25.25
N MET A 259 5.04 3.46 -24.30
CA MET A 259 5.00 4.69 -23.50
C MET A 259 5.41 4.44 -22.05
N SER A 260 5.87 5.49 -21.39
CA SER A 260 6.17 5.55 -19.95
C SER A 260 6.11 7.00 -19.47
N ASP A 261 6.20 7.21 -18.16
CA ASP A 261 6.51 8.52 -17.61
C ASP A 261 7.98 8.91 -17.87
N ASP A 262 8.32 10.15 -17.51
CA ASP A 262 9.64 10.78 -17.69
C ASP A 262 10.79 10.09 -16.94
N GLU A 263 10.49 9.27 -15.95
CA GLU A 263 11.47 8.67 -15.02
C GLU A 263 11.57 7.14 -15.17
N GLY A 264 10.72 6.58 -16.04
CA GLY A 264 10.60 5.16 -16.29
C GLY A 264 11.00 4.74 -17.70
N ARG A 265 10.55 3.54 -18.08
CA ARG A 265 10.63 3.02 -19.45
C ARG A 265 9.38 2.17 -19.73
N PRO A 266 9.07 1.88 -21.01
CA PRO A 266 7.96 1.01 -21.35
C PRO A 266 8.03 -0.34 -20.62
N TRP A 267 6.89 -0.80 -20.13
CA TRP A 267 6.78 -2.00 -19.30
C TRP A 267 5.69 -2.98 -19.79
N ASP A 268 5.03 -2.67 -20.91
CA ASP A 268 3.92 -3.47 -21.43
C ASP A 268 4.30 -4.94 -21.72
N ASP A 269 5.56 -5.19 -22.07
CA ASP A 269 6.12 -6.52 -22.33
C ASP A 269 6.12 -7.45 -21.09
N MET A 270 6.00 -6.90 -19.88
CA MET A 270 5.99 -7.66 -18.63
C MET A 270 4.59 -7.96 -18.11
N ILE A 271 3.53 -7.41 -18.70
CA ILE A 271 2.15 -7.57 -18.22
C ILE A 271 1.74 -9.05 -18.16
N ILE A 272 2.06 -9.83 -19.20
CA ILE A 272 1.75 -11.27 -19.22
C ILE A 272 2.49 -12.02 -18.11
N ILE A 273 3.75 -11.68 -17.86
CA ILE A 273 4.54 -12.30 -16.78
C ILE A 273 3.95 -11.96 -15.41
N LEU A 274 3.55 -10.70 -15.20
CA LEU A 274 2.88 -10.25 -13.98
C LEU A 274 1.59 -11.02 -13.74
N MET A 275 0.73 -11.13 -14.76
CA MET A 275 -0.54 -11.83 -14.68
C MET A 275 -0.35 -13.31 -14.37
N ASN A 276 0.62 -13.98 -15.01
CA ASN A 276 0.91 -15.38 -14.74
C ASN A 276 1.40 -15.61 -13.30
N ILE A 277 2.25 -14.72 -12.78
CA ILE A 277 2.73 -14.82 -11.38
C ILE A 277 1.59 -14.48 -10.40
N ALA A 278 0.73 -13.51 -10.70
CA ALA A 278 -0.45 -13.20 -9.89
C ALA A 278 -1.41 -14.40 -9.82
N ASP A 279 -1.68 -15.05 -10.96
CA ASP A 279 -2.57 -16.21 -11.04
C ASP A 279 -2.05 -17.41 -10.26
N LYS A 280 -0.72 -17.65 -10.25
CA LYS A 280 -0.07 -18.65 -9.38
C LYS A 280 -0.47 -18.50 -7.90
N TYR A 281 -0.72 -17.27 -7.45
CA TYR A 281 -1.14 -16.96 -6.08
C TYR A 281 -2.64 -16.65 -5.95
N GLN A 282 -3.45 -16.99 -6.95
CA GLN A 282 -4.89 -16.70 -7.03
C GLN A 282 -5.21 -15.21 -6.78
N LEU A 283 -4.41 -14.32 -7.34
CA LEU A 283 -4.66 -12.88 -7.35
C LEU A 283 -5.18 -12.46 -8.73
N LYS A 284 -6.02 -11.42 -8.76
CA LYS A 284 -6.49 -10.81 -10.00
C LYS A 284 -5.69 -9.55 -10.29
N ALA A 285 -5.50 -9.23 -11.57
CA ALA A 285 -4.87 -7.99 -11.99
C ALA A 285 -5.82 -7.24 -12.94
N SER A 286 -5.92 -5.94 -12.77
CA SER A 286 -6.67 -5.00 -13.60
C SER A 286 -5.76 -3.83 -13.96
N GLY A 287 -5.80 -3.36 -15.20
CA GLY A 287 -5.06 -2.19 -15.64
C GLY A 287 -5.78 -0.90 -15.26
N LEU A 288 -5.01 0.11 -14.82
CA LEU A 288 -5.44 1.49 -14.62
C LEU A 288 -4.81 2.40 -15.67
#